data_AF-G3Y427-F1
#
_entry.id   AF-G3Y427-F1
#
_cell.length_a   1.000
_cell.length_b   1.000
_cell.length_c   1.000
_cell.angle_alpha   90.00
_cell.angle_beta   90.00
_cell.angle_gamma   90.00
#
_symmetry.space_group_name_H-M   'P 1'
#
loop_
_entity.id
_entity.type
_entity.pdbx_description
1 polymer ?
#
loop_
_entity_poly.entity_id
_entity_poly.type
_entity_poly.pdbx_seq_one_letter_code
_entity_poly.pdbx_strand_id
1 'polypeptide(L)'
;MRFLQTAFVAISLAVYPTVMAQQLQGQGSVQVISDDGITFRGCLDDVGAWSSNFCGGITIVGDGYLSTNHGYLTLTESLEITVTPDVADAAYWQATDYSSFGQPTRLVADGGIEQNGGGGPYWYGAADPEEEDVPLTALEADGDQRVILAWTQVN
;
A
#
# COMPACT_ATOMS: atom_id res chain seq x y z
N MET A 1 -6.35 67.73 -1.15
CA MET A 1 -6.63 66.55 -0.30
C MET A 1 -7.08 65.42 -1.21
N ARG A 2 -6.32 64.33 -1.31
CA ARG A 2 -6.71 63.11 -2.04
C ARG A 2 -6.47 61.92 -1.11
N PHE A 3 -7.53 61.14 -0.92
CA PHE A 3 -7.65 60.01 0.00
C PHE A 3 -6.94 58.75 -0.50
N LEU A 4 -6.66 57.87 0.46
CA LEU A 4 -5.96 56.58 0.43
C LEU A 4 -6.40 55.60 -0.68
N GLN A 5 -5.50 54.67 -1.02
CA GLN A 5 -5.87 53.25 -1.11
C GLN A 5 -4.62 52.38 -0.88
N THR A 6 -4.41 51.97 0.37
CA THR A 6 -3.47 50.90 0.72
C THR A 6 -4.12 49.58 0.33
N ALA A 7 -3.62 48.94 -0.72
CA ALA A 7 -4.09 47.62 -1.12
C ALA A 7 -3.62 46.57 -0.10
N PHE A 8 -4.55 46.00 0.66
CA PHE A 8 -4.30 44.78 1.42
C PHE A 8 -4.31 43.61 0.45
N VAL A 9 -3.15 43.00 0.23
CA VAL A 9 -3.04 41.70 -0.44
C VAL A 9 -3.51 40.65 0.55
N ALA A 10 -4.73 40.14 0.36
CA ALA A 10 -5.22 38.98 1.08
C ALA A 10 -4.51 37.73 0.53
N ILE A 11 -3.54 37.21 1.29
CA ILE A 11 -2.97 35.89 1.04
C ILE A 11 -3.99 34.89 1.58
N SER A 12 -4.87 34.42 0.72
CA SER A 12 -5.73 33.27 1.00
C SER A 12 -4.87 32.01 1.04
N LEU A 13 -4.35 31.69 2.24
CA LEU A 13 -3.91 30.34 2.58
C LEU A 13 -5.15 29.45 2.50
N ALA A 14 -5.29 28.71 1.41
CA ALA A 14 -6.20 27.58 1.35
C ALA A 14 -5.69 26.57 2.38
N VAL A 15 -6.26 26.59 3.58
CA VAL A 15 -6.12 25.51 4.55
C VAL A 15 -6.93 24.36 3.95
N TYR A 16 -6.27 23.50 3.17
CA TYR A 16 -6.85 22.21 2.85
C TYR A 16 -7.15 21.56 4.20
N PRO A 17 -8.42 21.19 4.49
CA PRO A 17 -8.67 20.37 5.66
C PRO A 17 -7.77 19.14 5.48
N THR A 18 -7.01 18.82 6.52
CA THR A 18 -6.36 17.52 6.69
C THR A 18 -7.48 16.49 6.58
N VAL A 19 -7.76 16.06 5.36
CA VAL A 19 -8.56 14.87 5.08
C VAL A 19 -7.95 13.79 5.95
N MET A 20 -8.80 13.14 6.74
CA MET A 20 -8.42 12.19 7.78
C MET A 20 -7.65 11.04 7.14
N ALA A 21 -6.33 11.17 7.02
CA ALA A 21 -5.45 10.10 6.59
C ALA A 21 -5.61 8.98 7.61
N GLN A 22 -6.27 7.90 7.20
CA GLN A 22 -6.43 6.74 8.08
C GLN A 22 -5.05 6.09 8.22
N GLN A 23 -4.56 5.90 9.44
CA GLN A 23 -3.40 5.04 9.63
C GLN A 23 -3.79 3.60 9.24
N LEU A 24 -2.82 2.78 8.80
CA LEU A 24 -3.06 1.34 8.65
C LEU A 24 -3.51 0.80 10.01
N GLN A 25 -4.76 0.36 10.09
CA GLN A 25 -5.34 -0.17 11.31
C GLN A 25 -6.52 -1.10 11.00
N GLY A 26 -6.80 -1.98 11.96
CA GLY A 26 -7.98 -2.84 11.94
C GLY A 26 -7.81 -4.08 11.06
N GLN A 27 -8.94 -4.62 10.64
CA GLN A 27 -9.04 -5.78 9.76
C GLN A 27 -9.45 -5.31 8.36
N GLY A 28 -9.02 -6.00 7.32
CA GLY A 28 -9.24 -5.57 5.95
C GLY A 28 -8.52 -6.43 4.93
N SER A 29 -8.21 -5.83 3.78
CA SER A 29 -7.45 -6.47 2.72
C SER A 29 -6.51 -5.47 2.03
N VAL A 30 -5.44 -5.99 1.43
CA VAL A 30 -4.57 -5.23 0.54
C VAL A 30 -5.05 -5.42 -0.89
N GLN A 31 -5.50 -4.34 -1.51
CA GLN A 31 -5.95 -4.30 -2.89
C GLN A 31 -4.78 -4.04 -3.83
N VAL A 32 -4.79 -4.71 -4.98
CA VAL A 32 -3.90 -4.44 -6.11
C VAL A 32 -4.64 -3.51 -7.07
N ILE A 33 -4.06 -2.35 -7.34
CA ILE A 33 -4.63 -1.29 -8.17
C ILE A 33 -3.63 -0.98 -9.29
N SER A 34 -4.12 -0.58 -10.47
CA SER A 34 -3.26 -0.03 -11.52
C SER A 34 -2.40 1.13 -11.01
N ASP A 35 -1.26 1.37 -11.66
CA ASP A 35 -0.27 2.36 -11.23
C ASP A 35 -0.78 3.83 -11.24
N ASP A 36 -1.81 4.10 -12.04
CA ASP A 36 -2.59 5.35 -12.01
C ASP A 36 -3.46 5.53 -10.75
N GLY A 37 -3.61 4.47 -9.94
CA GLY A 37 -4.38 4.45 -8.70
C GLY A 37 -5.89 4.39 -8.89
N ILE A 38 -6.39 4.08 -10.10
CA ILE A 38 -7.81 4.18 -10.43
C ILE A 38 -8.47 2.80 -10.53
N THR A 39 -7.84 1.84 -11.18
CA THR A 39 -8.51 0.59 -11.55
C THR A 39 -8.16 -0.53 -10.60
N PHE A 40 -9.17 -1.09 -9.93
CA PHE A 40 -9.03 -2.31 -9.14
C PHE A 40 -8.65 -3.49 -10.04
N ARG A 41 -7.63 -4.25 -9.62
CA ARG A 41 -7.04 -5.37 -10.36
C ARG A 41 -7.08 -6.70 -9.59
N GLY A 42 -7.41 -6.66 -8.30
CA GLY A 42 -7.43 -7.84 -7.44
C GLY A 42 -6.96 -7.49 -6.03
N CYS A 43 -6.50 -8.51 -5.31
CA CYS A 43 -6.01 -8.38 -3.95
C CYS A 43 -4.75 -9.21 -3.74
N LEU A 44 -4.03 -8.95 -2.64
CA LEU A 44 -3.17 -9.97 -2.08
C LEU A 44 -4.01 -11.07 -1.41
N ASP A 45 -3.63 -12.32 -1.60
CA ASP A 45 -4.17 -13.48 -0.90
C ASP A 45 -3.54 -13.64 0.51
N ASP A 46 -3.84 -14.76 1.19
CA ASP A 46 -3.31 -15.02 2.53
C ASP A 46 -1.83 -15.45 2.55
N VAL A 47 -1.18 -15.62 1.38
CA VAL A 47 0.26 -15.93 1.25
C VAL A 47 1.07 -14.80 0.59
N GLY A 48 0.42 -13.70 0.20
CA GLY A 48 1.08 -12.51 -0.36
C GLY A 48 1.13 -12.47 -1.88
N ALA A 49 0.47 -13.40 -2.58
CA ALA A 49 0.38 -13.40 -4.04
C ALA A 49 -0.82 -12.56 -4.51
N TRP A 50 -0.72 -11.98 -5.69
CA TRP A 50 -1.81 -11.25 -6.33
C TRP A 50 -2.82 -12.21 -6.95
N SER A 51 -4.06 -12.13 -6.47
CA SER A 51 -5.18 -12.94 -6.90
C SER A 51 -6.33 -12.09 -7.44
N SER A 52 -7.03 -12.61 -8.45
CA SER A 52 -8.31 -12.09 -8.95
C SER A 52 -9.51 -12.76 -8.29
N ASN A 53 -9.30 -13.89 -7.61
CA ASN A 53 -10.38 -14.76 -7.11
C ASN A 53 -10.50 -14.75 -5.58
N PHE A 54 -9.46 -14.33 -4.87
CA PHE A 54 -9.44 -14.33 -3.41
C PHE A 54 -8.72 -13.11 -2.84
N CYS A 55 -9.37 -12.43 -1.89
CA CYS A 55 -8.75 -11.37 -1.10
C CYS A 55 -8.43 -11.93 0.28
N GLY A 56 -7.15 -11.97 0.62
CA GLY A 56 -6.67 -12.39 1.92
C GLY A 56 -7.25 -11.53 3.04
N GLY A 57 -7.64 -12.20 4.12
CA GLY A 57 -8.11 -11.53 5.33
C GLY A 57 -6.92 -11.05 6.13
N ILE A 58 -6.65 -9.75 6.10
CA ILE A 58 -5.46 -9.16 6.70
C ILE A 58 -5.84 -8.39 7.95
N THR A 59 -5.09 -8.60 9.03
CA THR A 59 -5.19 -7.82 10.27
C THR A 59 -3.92 -7.02 10.47
N ILE A 60 -4.05 -5.72 10.71
CA ILE A 60 -2.90 -4.90 11.14
C ILE A 60 -2.62 -5.19 12.61
N VAL A 61 -1.40 -5.60 12.93
CA VAL A 61 -0.95 -5.80 14.30
C VAL A 61 0.26 -4.91 14.62
N GLY A 62 0.34 -4.46 15.87
CA GLY A 62 1.36 -3.50 16.30
C GLY A 62 1.26 -2.20 15.49
N ASP A 63 2.42 -1.65 15.13
CA ASP A 63 2.52 -0.34 14.47
C ASP A 63 2.45 -0.40 12.93
N GLY A 64 2.26 -1.59 12.32
CA GLY A 64 2.26 -1.74 10.86
C GLY A 64 2.56 -3.14 10.31
N TYR A 65 2.56 -4.20 11.13
CA TYR A 65 2.72 -5.56 10.63
C TYR A 65 1.40 -6.08 10.07
N LEU A 66 1.43 -6.71 8.90
CA LEU A 66 0.25 -7.28 8.26
C LEU A 66 0.18 -8.77 8.56
N SER A 67 -0.82 -9.21 9.33
CA SER A 67 -1.04 -10.61 9.67
C SER A 67 -2.12 -11.24 8.78
N THR A 68 -1.86 -12.45 8.30
CA THR A 68 -2.76 -13.30 7.50
C THR A 68 -3.08 -14.59 8.25
N ASN A 69 -3.92 -15.46 7.66
CA ASN A 69 -4.15 -16.81 8.19
C ASN A 69 -2.91 -17.72 8.13
N HIS A 70 -1.90 -17.39 7.31
CA HIS A 70 -0.69 -18.20 7.14
C HIS A 70 0.56 -17.60 7.81
N GLY A 71 0.48 -16.39 8.37
CA GLY A 71 1.60 -15.76 9.06
C GLY A 71 1.55 -14.24 9.02
N TYR A 72 2.70 -13.61 8.80
CA TYR A 72 2.86 -12.18 8.63
C TYR A 72 3.49 -11.90 7.26
N LEU A 73 3.03 -10.86 6.56
CA LEU A 73 3.62 -10.49 5.28
C LEU A 73 5.05 -10.00 5.48
N THR A 74 5.96 -10.54 4.67
CA THR A 74 7.38 -10.19 4.65
C THR A 74 7.88 -10.10 3.20
N LEU A 75 9.16 -9.74 3.04
CA LEU A 75 9.85 -9.72 1.77
C LEU A 75 10.98 -10.75 1.74
N THR A 76 11.11 -11.46 0.62
CA THR A 76 12.29 -12.30 0.35
C THR A 76 13.52 -11.44 0.02
N GLU A 77 14.70 -12.05 -0.12
CA GLU A 77 15.91 -11.34 -0.59
C GLU A 77 15.74 -10.69 -1.98
N SER A 78 14.86 -11.25 -2.84
CA SER A 78 14.49 -10.71 -4.15
C SER A 78 13.32 -9.72 -4.09
N LEU A 79 12.97 -9.26 -2.89
CA LEU A 79 11.87 -8.32 -2.61
C LEU A 79 10.50 -8.80 -3.10
N GLU A 80 10.30 -10.12 -3.17
CA GLU A 80 9.00 -10.73 -3.42
C GLU A 80 8.18 -10.75 -2.13
N ILE A 81 6.89 -10.44 -2.23
CA ILE A 81 5.97 -10.52 -1.09
C ILE A 81 5.68 -11.99 -0.78
N THR A 82 5.86 -12.37 0.49
CA THR A 82 5.54 -13.71 0.99
C THR A 82 5.05 -13.66 2.43
N VAL A 83 4.91 -14.80 3.10
CA VAL A 83 4.53 -14.89 4.52
C VAL A 83 5.61 -15.60 5.35
N THR A 84 5.80 -15.13 6.58
CA THR A 84 6.61 -15.78 7.61
C THR A 84 5.76 -16.07 8.85
N PRO A 85 5.96 -17.20 9.56
CA PRO A 85 5.27 -17.47 10.82
C PRO A 85 5.78 -16.61 11.98
N ASP A 86 6.98 -16.04 11.90
CA ASP A 86 7.58 -15.24 12.97
C ASP A 86 7.39 -13.73 12.71
N VAL A 87 6.81 -13.03 13.68
CA VAL A 87 6.60 -11.58 13.61
C VAL A 87 7.93 -10.81 13.62
N ALA A 88 9.01 -11.39 14.17
CA ALA A 88 10.33 -10.77 14.16
C ALA A 88 10.91 -10.61 12.74
N ASP A 89 10.49 -11.48 11.83
CA ASP A 89 10.92 -11.49 10.43
C ASP A 89 9.91 -10.80 9.50
N ALA A 90 8.81 -10.27 10.06
CA ALA A 90 7.76 -9.60 9.31
C ALA A 90 8.25 -8.25 8.76
N ALA A 91 7.75 -7.88 7.58
CA ALA A 91 7.97 -6.55 7.05
C ALA A 91 7.07 -5.52 7.77
N TYR A 92 7.58 -4.31 7.92
CA TYR A 92 6.82 -3.18 8.42
C TYR A 92 6.15 -2.45 7.25
N TRP A 93 4.82 -2.32 7.27
CA TRP A 93 4.08 -1.72 6.16
C TRP A 93 3.57 -0.34 6.53
N GLN A 94 3.66 0.59 5.58
CA GLN A 94 3.13 1.94 5.72
C GLN A 94 2.57 2.44 4.38
N ALA A 95 1.63 3.37 4.44
CA ALA A 95 1.14 4.06 3.26
C ALA A 95 1.94 5.34 3.02
N THR A 96 2.23 5.63 1.75
CA THR A 96 2.92 6.86 1.35
C THR A 96 1.99 7.90 0.73
N ASP A 97 0.81 7.47 0.27
CA ASP A 97 -0.22 8.34 -0.28
C ASP A 97 -1.60 7.97 0.25
N TYR A 98 -2.60 8.83 0.02
CA TYR A 98 -3.98 8.59 0.43
C TYR A 98 -4.96 8.97 -0.66
N SER A 99 -6.07 8.23 -0.77
CA SER A 99 -7.17 8.59 -1.65
C SER A 99 -7.88 9.87 -1.18
N SER A 100 -8.72 10.46 -2.03
CA SER A 100 -9.53 11.63 -1.64
C SER A 100 -10.50 11.36 -0.48
N PHE A 101 -10.76 10.08 -0.17
CA PHE A 101 -11.58 9.64 0.96
C PHE A 101 -10.74 9.31 2.21
N GLY A 102 -9.43 9.55 2.17
CA GLY A 102 -8.51 9.30 3.30
C GLY A 102 -8.07 7.84 3.44
N GLN A 103 -8.38 6.98 2.47
CA GLN A 103 -7.95 5.57 2.49
C GLN A 103 -6.46 5.47 2.14
N PRO A 104 -5.68 4.61 2.82
CA PRO A 104 -4.26 4.47 2.54
C PRO A 104 -4.01 3.84 1.17
N THR A 105 -3.14 4.47 0.39
CA THR A 105 -2.73 4.04 -0.95
C THR A 105 -1.21 4.03 -1.05
N ARG A 106 -0.65 3.36 -2.07
CA ARG A 106 0.80 3.23 -2.26
C ARG A 106 1.50 2.69 -1.02
N LEU A 107 1.14 1.47 -0.65
CA LEU A 107 1.80 0.77 0.43
C LEU A 107 3.25 0.48 0.06
N VAL A 108 4.14 0.76 1.01
CA VAL A 108 5.55 0.40 0.98
C VAL A 108 5.83 -0.53 2.16
N ALA A 109 6.75 -1.45 1.94
CA ALA A 109 7.23 -2.37 2.96
C ALA A 109 8.67 -1.98 3.30
N ASP A 110 8.99 -1.95 4.59
CA ASP A 110 10.36 -1.96 5.06
C ASP A 110 10.72 -3.38 5.51
N GLY A 111 11.91 -3.82 5.13
CA GLY A 111 12.41 -5.20 4.98
C GLY A 111 12.49 -6.09 6.22
N GLY A 112 11.68 -5.84 7.23
CA GLY A 112 11.79 -6.45 8.54
C GLY A 112 13.14 -6.14 9.22
N ILE A 113 13.46 -6.88 10.27
CA ILE A 113 14.67 -6.67 11.06
C ILE A 113 15.94 -7.21 10.34
N GLU A 114 15.77 -8.11 9.37
CA GLU A 114 16.89 -8.73 8.63
C GLU A 114 17.44 -7.91 7.44
N GLN A 115 16.96 -6.68 7.21
CA GLN A 115 17.40 -5.80 6.12
C GLN A 115 17.16 -6.37 4.71
N ASN A 116 16.09 -7.14 4.49
CA ASN A 116 15.63 -7.49 3.15
C ASN A 116 15.05 -6.22 2.50
N GLY A 117 15.90 -5.35 1.94
CA GLY A 117 15.63 -3.94 1.59
C GLY A 117 14.18 -3.55 1.30
N GLY A 118 13.78 -2.33 1.70
CA GLY A 118 12.39 -1.89 1.51
C GLY A 118 11.90 -1.92 0.04
N GLY A 119 10.59 -2.12 -0.13
CA GLY A 119 9.92 -2.25 -1.42
C GLY A 119 8.70 -1.34 -1.56
N GLY A 120 8.25 -1.15 -2.80
CA GLY A 120 7.17 -0.24 -3.16
C GLY A 120 7.65 1.20 -3.45
N PRO A 121 6.72 2.14 -3.73
CA PRO A 121 5.26 1.95 -3.77
C PRO A 121 4.77 1.23 -5.03
N TYR A 122 5.65 1.04 -6.01
CA TYR A 122 5.37 0.25 -7.20
C TYR A 122 5.78 -1.21 -6.98
N TRP A 123 4.92 -2.09 -7.45
CA TRP A 123 5.08 -3.53 -7.41
C TRP A 123 4.92 -4.08 -8.82
N TYR A 124 5.57 -5.20 -9.08
CA TYR A 124 5.68 -5.78 -10.41
C TYR A 124 5.27 -7.24 -10.36
N GLY A 125 4.43 -7.64 -11.31
CA GLY A 125 4.03 -9.02 -11.54
C GLY A 125 4.00 -9.30 -13.03
N ALA A 126 4.11 -10.58 -13.42
CA ALA A 126 4.26 -10.95 -14.83
C ALA A 126 3.03 -10.58 -15.69
N ALA A 127 1.82 -10.64 -15.12
CA ALA A 127 0.54 -10.25 -15.76
C ALA A 127 -0.59 -10.18 -14.70
N ASP A 128 -1.79 -9.74 -15.10
CA ASP A 128 -3.01 -9.93 -14.29
C ASP A 128 -3.25 -11.45 -14.01
N PRO A 129 -3.65 -11.84 -12.78
CA PRO A 129 -3.94 -13.24 -12.47
C PRO A 129 -5.22 -13.70 -13.16
N GLU A 130 -5.10 -14.67 -14.08
CA GLU A 130 -6.24 -15.33 -14.75
C GLU A 130 -6.73 -16.53 -13.93
N GLU A 131 -6.00 -17.65 -14.02
CA GLU A 131 -6.33 -18.91 -13.33
C GLU A 131 -5.42 -19.20 -12.12
N GLU A 132 -4.21 -18.60 -12.11
CA GLU A 132 -3.20 -18.79 -11.07
C GLU A 132 -2.83 -17.45 -10.43
N ASP A 133 -2.52 -17.49 -9.13
CA ASP A 133 -2.06 -16.32 -8.40
C ASP A 133 -0.64 -15.94 -8.83
N VAL A 134 -0.37 -14.63 -8.90
CA VAL A 134 0.86 -14.06 -9.45
C VAL A 134 1.72 -13.49 -8.33
N PRO A 135 2.99 -13.89 -8.18
CA PRO A 135 3.87 -13.26 -7.20
C PRO A 135 4.09 -11.79 -7.54
N LEU A 136 4.17 -10.95 -6.51
CA LEU A 136 4.51 -9.54 -6.65
C LEU A 136 5.87 -9.27 -6.01
N THR A 137 6.70 -8.50 -6.72
CA THR A 137 8.02 -8.05 -6.24
C THR A 137 8.16 -6.54 -6.35
N ALA A 138 9.03 -5.94 -5.53
CA ALA A 138 9.44 -4.55 -5.68
C ALA A 138 10.53 -4.33 -6.75
N LEU A 139 11.05 -5.40 -7.37
CA LEU A 139 12.05 -5.31 -8.43
C LEU A 139 11.37 -5.32 -9.81
N GLU A 140 11.71 -4.33 -10.64
CA GLU A 140 11.22 -4.24 -12.01
C GLU A 140 11.95 -5.26 -12.92
N ALA A 141 11.21 -6.06 -13.68
CA ALA A 141 11.73 -6.84 -14.80
C ALA A 141 11.09 -6.42 -16.14
N ASP A 142 11.80 -6.70 -17.24
CA ASP A 142 11.32 -6.35 -18.58
C ASP A 142 10.05 -7.15 -18.93
N GLY A 143 9.00 -6.43 -19.31
CA GLY A 143 7.69 -7.01 -19.61
C GLY A 143 6.73 -7.12 -18.42
N ASP A 144 7.18 -6.84 -17.19
CA ASP A 144 6.31 -6.91 -16.02
C ASP A 144 5.27 -5.79 -15.98
N GLN A 145 4.09 -6.13 -15.47
CA GLN A 145 3.03 -5.18 -15.19
C GLN A 145 3.31 -4.46 -13.87
N ARG A 146 3.36 -3.13 -13.94
CA ARG A 146 3.47 -2.25 -12.78
C ARG A 146 2.11 -1.98 -12.13
N VAL A 147 2.03 -2.13 -10.81
CA VAL A 147 0.84 -1.90 -9.98
C VAL A 147 1.20 -1.15 -8.69
N ILE A 148 0.18 -0.71 -7.94
CA ILE A 148 0.33 -0.22 -6.57
C ILE A 148 -0.56 -1.03 -5.63
N LEU A 149 -0.19 -1.04 -4.35
CA LEU A 149 -0.98 -1.65 -3.29
C LEU A 149 -1.72 -0.59 -2.48
N ALA A 150 -2.97 -0.88 -2.10
CA ALA A 150 -3.81 0.00 -1.28
C ALA A 150 -4.48 -0.78 -0.14
N TRP A 151 -4.70 -0.13 1.01
CA TRP A 151 -5.38 -0.74 2.14
C TRP A 151 -6.87 -0.42 2.12
N THR A 152 -7.69 -1.46 2.30
CA THR A 152 -9.13 -1.30 2.52
C THR A 152 -9.51 -1.96 3.83
N GLN A 153 -9.88 -1.14 4.81
CA GLN A 153 -10.41 -1.61 6.09
C GLN A 153 -11.84 -2.13 5.93
N VAL A 154 -12.14 -3.27 6.56
CA VAL A 154 -13.48 -3.85 6.69
C VAL A 154 -13.89 -3.71 8.15
N ASN A 155 -15.06 -3.11 8.38
CA ASN A 155 -15.62 -2.87 9.72
C ASN A 155 -16.51 -4.02 10.18
#